data_AF-A0A4Q0TXD1-F1
#
_entry.id   AF-A0A4Q0TXD1-F1
#
_cell.length_a   1.000
_cell.length_b   1.000
_cell.length_c   1.000
_cell.angle_alpha   90.00
_cell.angle_beta   90.00
_cell.angle_gamma   90.00
#
_symmetry.space_group_name_H-M   'P 1'
#
loop_
_entity.id
_entity.type
_entity.pdbx_description
1 polymer ?
#
loop_
_entity_poly.entity_id
_entity_poly.type
_entity_poly.pdbx_seq_one_letter_code
_entity_poly.pdbx_strand_id
1 'polypeptide(L)'
;MKKFIALVALVLVSASTMMYAQESNREVRRADRKAQRDAERARLKAEEQAADQVAYQQAVQAIKDKQFVLEADQVIFKRGQTAFVSSNTNFVMLNGQRATVQVAFNTPYPGPNGIGGVTVDGTTSDVKVTTDKRGNVNCNFSVQGIGISAQVFITLTNGGNNATVTINPNFNSNTLTLSGNLVPLSQSDVFKGRSW
;
A
#
# COMPACT_ATOMS: atom_id res chain seq x y z
N MET A 1 44.02 38.31 -52.08
CA MET A 1 43.65 36.94 -51.61
C MET A 1 43.77 36.77 -50.08
N LYS A 2 44.91 37.06 -49.44
CA LYS A 2 45.08 36.87 -47.97
C LYS A 2 44.03 37.60 -47.09
N LYS A 3 43.60 38.80 -47.46
CA LYS A 3 42.59 39.58 -46.72
C LYS A 3 41.17 38.99 -46.79
N PHE A 4 40.81 38.32 -47.89
CA PHE A 4 39.51 37.65 -48.04
C PHE A 4 39.44 36.35 -47.24
N ILE A 5 40.53 35.58 -47.21
CA ILE A 5 40.63 34.34 -46.42
C ILE A 5 40.52 34.66 -44.92
N ALA A 6 41.17 35.73 -44.46
CA ALA A 6 41.06 36.18 -43.08
C ALA A 6 39.63 36.57 -42.67
N LEU A 7 38.88 37.20 -43.60
CA LEU A 7 37.52 37.67 -43.34
C LEU A 7 36.52 36.49 -43.29
N VAL A 8 36.69 35.50 -44.17
CA VAL A 8 35.90 34.25 -44.13
C VAL A 8 36.20 33.43 -42.88
N ALA A 9 37.47 33.35 -42.46
CA ALA A 9 37.86 32.66 -41.23
C ALA A 9 37.25 33.33 -39.99
N LEU A 10 37.22 34.67 -39.93
CA LEU A 10 36.62 35.40 -38.82
C LEU A 10 35.11 35.15 -38.70
N VAL A 11 34.40 35.13 -39.85
CA VAL A 11 32.96 34.85 -39.89
C VAL A 11 32.66 33.43 -39.41
N LEU A 12 33.44 32.43 -39.83
CA LEU A 12 33.27 31.03 -39.40
C LEU A 12 33.53 30.84 -37.89
N VAL A 13 34.51 31.54 -37.31
CA VAL A 13 34.78 31.52 -35.87
C VAL A 13 33.66 32.22 -35.07
N SER A 14 33.10 33.30 -35.59
CA SER A 14 31.97 33.99 -34.95
C SER A 14 30.66 33.20 -35.01
N ALA A 15 30.39 32.48 -36.12
CA ALA A 15 29.20 31.65 -36.25
C ALA A 15 29.25 30.41 -35.34
N SER A 16 30.42 29.79 -35.22
CA SER A 16 30.61 28.62 -34.34
C SER A 16 30.46 28.98 -32.85
N THR A 17 31.00 30.12 -32.40
CA THR A 17 30.87 30.57 -31.00
C THR A 17 29.42 30.88 -30.59
N MET A 18 28.61 31.44 -31.49
CA MET A 18 27.17 31.67 -31.22
C MET A 18 26.37 30.36 -31.10
N MET A 19 26.71 29.33 -31.87
CA MET A 19 26.06 28.02 -31.78
C MET A 19 26.38 27.31 -30.45
N TYR A 20 27.64 27.32 -30.00
CA TYR A 20 28.04 26.79 -28.70
C TYR A 20 27.40 27.54 -27.51
N ALA A 21 27.25 28.86 -27.60
CA ALA A 21 26.59 29.67 -26.56
C ALA A 21 25.07 29.42 -26.46
N GLN A 22 24.43 29.04 -27.57
CA GLN A 22 23.01 28.71 -27.60
C GLN A 22 22.72 27.28 -27.11
N GLU A 23 23.59 26.31 -27.41
CA GLU A 23 23.50 24.95 -26.88
C GLU A 23 23.78 24.90 -25.37
N SER A 24 24.82 25.56 -24.90
CA SER A 24 25.14 25.64 -23.46
C SER A 24 23.98 26.24 -22.64
N ASN A 25 23.34 27.32 -23.10
CA ASN A 25 22.16 27.88 -22.44
C ASN A 25 20.96 26.93 -22.42
N ARG A 26 20.78 26.10 -23.47
CA ARG A 26 19.71 25.09 -23.52
C ARG A 26 20.00 23.93 -22.58
N GLU A 27 21.26 23.53 -22.45
CA GLU A 27 21.71 22.49 -21.52
C GLU A 27 21.58 22.93 -20.07
N VAL A 28 21.99 24.15 -19.73
CA VAL A 28 21.80 24.73 -18.39
C VAL A 28 20.31 24.77 -18.02
N ARG A 29 19.43 25.26 -18.89
CA ARG A 29 17.97 25.24 -18.65
C ARG A 29 17.36 23.83 -18.55
N ARG A 30 17.98 22.81 -19.15
CA ARG A 30 17.55 21.40 -19.01
C ARG A 30 18.03 20.82 -17.69
N ALA A 31 19.27 21.11 -17.29
CA ALA A 31 19.85 20.72 -16.02
C ALA A 31 19.07 21.36 -14.86
N ASP A 32 18.75 22.65 -14.92
CA ASP A 32 17.97 23.35 -13.91
C ASP A 32 16.57 22.75 -13.74
N ARG A 33 15.86 22.49 -14.84
CA ARG A 33 14.54 21.82 -14.79
C ARG A 33 14.62 20.40 -14.25
N LYS A 34 15.71 19.67 -14.51
CA LYS A 34 15.92 18.34 -13.94
C LYS A 34 16.18 18.44 -12.43
N ALA A 35 17.05 19.35 -12.00
CA ALA A 35 17.35 19.59 -10.59
C ALA A 35 16.10 20.01 -9.81
N GLN A 36 15.26 20.89 -10.37
CA GLN A 36 13.98 21.28 -9.76
C GLN A 36 13.01 20.09 -9.62
N ARG A 37 12.87 19.24 -10.64
CA ARG A 37 12.03 18.04 -10.55
C ARG A 37 12.57 17.02 -9.55
N ASP A 38 13.88 16.83 -9.52
CA ASP A 38 14.52 15.89 -8.60
C ASP A 38 14.38 16.38 -7.14
N ALA A 39 14.52 17.70 -6.90
CA ALA A 39 14.27 18.32 -5.62
C ALA A 39 12.80 18.20 -5.19
N GLU A 40 11.84 18.44 -6.09
CA GLU A 40 10.41 18.29 -5.78
C GLU A 40 10.05 16.83 -5.48
N ARG A 41 10.56 15.86 -6.27
CA ARG A 41 10.38 14.43 -5.99
C ARG A 41 10.97 14.02 -4.64
N ALA A 42 12.14 14.55 -4.29
CA ALA A 42 12.75 14.29 -3.00
C ALA A 42 11.90 14.86 -1.85
N ARG A 43 11.32 16.06 -2.03
CA ARG A 43 10.40 16.65 -1.04
C ARG A 43 9.14 15.81 -0.88
N LEU A 44 8.46 15.47 -1.98
CA LEU A 44 7.25 14.65 -1.96
C LEU A 44 7.49 13.28 -1.31
N LYS A 45 8.63 12.63 -1.63
CA LYS A 45 8.99 11.36 -1.01
C LYS A 45 9.25 11.49 0.50
N ALA A 46 9.86 12.58 0.94
CA ALA A 46 10.08 12.83 2.37
C ALA A 46 8.76 13.09 3.11
N GLU A 47 7.83 13.82 2.49
CA GLU A 47 6.48 14.06 3.01
C GLU A 47 5.68 12.75 3.10
N GLU A 48 5.72 11.91 2.06
CA GLU A 48 5.09 10.59 2.03
C GLU A 48 5.65 9.68 3.13
N GLN A 49 6.97 9.60 3.26
CA GLN A 49 7.62 8.80 4.31
C GLN A 49 7.25 9.27 5.73
N ALA A 50 7.12 10.57 5.93
CA ALA A 50 6.67 11.11 7.22
C ALA A 50 5.21 10.71 7.51
N ALA A 51 4.33 10.81 6.51
CA ALA A 51 2.94 10.41 6.64
C ALA A 51 2.80 8.89 6.88
N ASP A 52 3.53 8.07 6.13
CA ASP A 52 3.55 6.62 6.27
C ASP A 52 4.05 6.19 7.65
N GLN A 53 5.06 6.89 8.19
CA GLN A 53 5.57 6.61 9.53
C GLN A 53 4.54 6.91 10.62
N VAL A 54 3.74 7.97 10.47
CA VAL A 54 2.61 8.28 11.35
C VAL A 54 1.52 7.22 11.22
N ALA A 55 1.15 6.86 9.99
CA ALA A 55 0.16 5.83 9.71
C ALA A 55 0.57 4.47 10.31
N TYR A 56 1.85 4.09 10.17
CA TYR A 56 2.42 2.91 10.80
C TYR A 56 2.28 2.95 12.32
N GLN A 57 2.65 4.05 12.98
CA GLN A 57 2.53 4.17 14.44
C GLN A 57 1.08 4.04 14.90
N GLN A 58 0.14 4.66 14.18
CA GLN A 58 -1.29 4.54 14.45
C GLN A 58 -1.78 3.09 14.26
N ALA A 59 -1.35 2.42 13.19
CA ALA A 59 -1.68 1.02 12.92
C ALA A 59 -1.13 0.08 14.00
N VAL A 60 0.14 0.26 14.42
CA VAL A 60 0.75 -0.49 15.52
C VAL A 60 -0.03 -0.29 16.82
N GLN A 61 -0.42 0.95 17.12
CA GLN A 61 -1.18 1.24 18.32
C GLN A 61 -2.58 0.62 18.27
N ALA A 62 -3.27 0.71 17.13
CA ALA A 62 -4.57 0.08 16.91
C ALA A 62 -4.53 -1.46 17.07
N ILE A 63 -3.45 -2.12 16.64
CA ILE A 63 -3.21 -3.55 16.88
C ILE A 63 -3.05 -3.83 18.39
N LYS A 64 -2.24 -3.04 19.09
CA LYS A 64 -2.01 -3.20 20.55
C LYS A 64 -3.31 -3.02 21.35
N ASP A 65 -4.11 -2.04 20.95
CA ASP A 65 -5.40 -1.73 21.58
C ASP A 65 -6.50 -2.71 21.16
N LYS A 66 -6.23 -3.59 20.18
CA LYS A 66 -7.19 -4.54 19.60
C LYS A 66 -8.41 -3.83 19.01
N GLN A 67 -8.18 -2.68 18.40
CA GLN A 67 -9.22 -1.80 17.86
C GLN A 67 -8.79 -1.29 16.48
N PHE A 68 -8.97 -2.13 15.46
CA PHE A 68 -8.57 -1.81 14.09
C PHE A 68 -9.53 -2.40 13.05
N VAL A 69 -9.45 -1.85 11.84
CA VAL A 69 -9.93 -2.47 10.61
C VAL A 69 -8.77 -2.58 9.64
N LEU A 70 -8.58 -3.76 9.07
CA LEU A 70 -7.81 -3.94 7.84
C LEU A 70 -8.80 -3.86 6.68
N GLU A 71 -8.70 -2.78 5.92
CA GLU A 71 -9.52 -2.50 4.74
C GLU A 71 -8.76 -3.01 3.51
N ALA A 72 -9.22 -4.14 2.94
CA ALA A 72 -8.53 -4.75 1.82
C ALA A 72 -8.88 -4.04 0.50
N ASP A 73 -7.85 -3.78 -0.30
CA ASP A 73 -7.98 -3.30 -1.68
C ASP A 73 -7.65 -4.39 -2.70
N GLN A 74 -6.99 -5.47 -2.27
CA GLN A 74 -6.58 -6.58 -3.11
C GLN A 74 -6.77 -7.92 -2.42
N VAL A 75 -7.13 -8.92 -3.22
CA VAL A 75 -6.97 -10.33 -2.88
C VAL A 75 -5.76 -10.91 -3.60
N ILE A 76 -5.02 -11.77 -2.91
CA ILE A 76 -3.89 -12.52 -3.43
C ILE A 76 -4.30 -13.99 -3.54
N PHE A 77 -4.39 -14.48 -4.78
CA PHE A 77 -4.71 -15.85 -5.11
C PHE A 77 -3.47 -16.77 -5.04
N LYS A 78 -3.71 -18.08 -5.16
CA LYS A 78 -2.67 -19.08 -5.32
C LYS A 78 -1.73 -18.68 -6.47
N ARG A 79 -0.43 -18.91 -6.27
CA ARG A 79 0.65 -18.55 -7.23
C ARG A 79 0.86 -17.04 -7.42
N GLY A 80 0.37 -16.20 -6.51
CA GLY A 80 0.68 -14.78 -6.45
C GLY A 80 -0.10 -13.88 -7.41
N GLN A 81 -1.10 -14.42 -8.11
CA GLN A 81 -2.03 -13.59 -8.89
C GLN A 81 -2.84 -12.69 -7.97
N THR A 82 -3.08 -11.44 -8.35
CA THR A 82 -3.87 -10.49 -7.55
C THR A 82 -5.10 -10.00 -8.31
N ALA A 83 -6.12 -9.58 -7.57
CA ALA A 83 -7.25 -8.83 -8.10
C ALA A 83 -7.69 -7.75 -7.11
N PHE A 84 -8.16 -6.62 -7.63
CA PHE A 84 -8.71 -5.55 -6.81
C PHE A 84 -10.08 -5.91 -6.27
N VAL A 85 -10.35 -5.47 -5.04
CA VAL A 85 -11.59 -5.68 -4.32
C VAL A 85 -12.04 -4.40 -3.61
N SER A 86 -13.31 -4.33 -3.21
CA SER A 86 -13.83 -3.22 -2.42
C SER A 86 -13.68 -3.51 -0.93
N SER A 87 -13.09 -2.57 -0.19
CA SER A 87 -12.91 -2.65 1.27
C SER A 87 -14.23 -2.79 2.03
N ASN A 88 -15.33 -2.26 1.50
CA ASN A 88 -16.66 -2.33 2.13
C ASN A 88 -17.18 -3.78 2.31
N THR A 89 -16.69 -4.71 1.50
CA THR A 89 -17.06 -6.13 1.52
C THR A 89 -15.85 -7.06 1.65
N ASN A 90 -14.66 -6.51 1.87
CA ASN A 90 -13.41 -7.23 2.04
C ASN A 90 -12.60 -6.54 3.15
N PHE A 91 -12.82 -6.97 4.38
CA PHE A 91 -12.17 -6.39 5.55
C PHE A 91 -12.04 -7.39 6.71
N VAL A 92 -11.10 -7.10 7.60
CA VAL A 92 -10.96 -7.76 8.89
C VAL A 92 -10.99 -6.71 9.97
N MET A 93 -11.97 -6.78 10.86
CA MET A 93 -12.11 -5.88 11.99
C MET A 93 -11.86 -6.64 13.30
N LEU A 94 -11.14 -6.00 14.21
CA LEU A 94 -11.02 -6.40 15.60
C LEU A 94 -11.45 -5.22 16.48
N ASN A 95 -12.42 -5.43 17.36
CA ASN A 95 -12.89 -4.45 18.34
C ASN A 95 -12.99 -5.12 19.72
N GLY A 96 -11.90 -5.07 20.47
CA GLY A 96 -11.79 -5.66 21.79
C GLY A 96 -11.91 -7.19 21.75
N GLN A 97 -13.08 -7.70 22.14
CA GLN A 97 -13.38 -9.14 22.20
C GLN A 97 -14.24 -9.62 21.02
N ARG A 98 -14.56 -8.73 20.07
CA ARG A 98 -15.36 -9.03 18.89
C ARG A 98 -14.51 -8.86 17.64
N ALA A 99 -14.69 -9.73 16.66
CA ALA A 99 -14.11 -9.55 15.35
C ALA A 99 -15.09 -9.92 14.26
N THR A 100 -14.89 -9.27 13.11
CA THR A 100 -15.63 -9.56 11.90
C THR A 100 -14.64 -9.75 10.76
N VAL A 101 -14.73 -10.88 10.10
CA VAL A 101 -14.00 -11.22 8.89
C VAL A 101 -15.03 -11.28 7.78
N GLN A 102 -14.95 -10.34 6.85
CA GLN A 102 -15.84 -10.27 5.69
C GLN A 102 -14.97 -10.30 4.43
N VAL A 103 -15.20 -11.28 3.56
CA VAL A 103 -14.57 -11.38 2.25
C VAL A 103 -15.67 -11.78 1.27
N ALA A 104 -15.88 -10.98 0.23
CA ALA A 104 -16.91 -11.24 -0.76
C ALA A 104 -16.33 -11.16 -2.17
N PHE A 105 -16.40 -12.29 -2.88
CA PHE A 105 -16.04 -12.40 -4.29
C PHE A 105 -17.29 -12.23 -5.14
N ASN A 106 -17.44 -11.06 -5.77
CA ASN A 106 -18.50 -10.82 -6.73
C ASN A 106 -17.96 -11.02 -8.14
N THR A 107 -17.54 -12.24 -8.49
CA THR A 107 -17.21 -12.58 -9.88
C THR A 107 -18.35 -13.43 -10.47
N PRO A 108 -18.91 -13.07 -11.64
CA PRO A 108 -20.04 -13.79 -12.26
C PRO A 108 -19.80 -15.28 -12.51
N TYR A 109 -18.52 -15.67 -12.57
CA TYR A 109 -18.08 -17.06 -12.56
C TYR A 109 -17.11 -17.21 -11.37
N PRO A 110 -17.37 -18.13 -10.41
CA PRO A 110 -16.29 -18.60 -9.56
C PRO A 110 -15.28 -19.26 -10.49
N GLY A 111 -14.16 -18.58 -10.76
CA GLY A 111 -13.09 -19.14 -11.56
C GLY A 111 -12.61 -20.48 -10.98
N PRO A 112 -11.68 -21.19 -11.63
CA PRO A 112 -11.21 -22.52 -11.21
C PRO A 112 -10.69 -22.62 -9.75
N ASN A 113 -10.57 -21.51 -9.04
CA ASN A 113 -10.25 -21.44 -7.61
C ASN A 113 -11.47 -21.56 -6.67
N GLY A 114 -12.72 -21.51 -7.17
CA GLY A 114 -13.94 -21.81 -6.38
C GLY A 114 -14.12 -20.96 -5.13
N ILE A 115 -13.61 -19.73 -5.12
CA ILE A 115 -13.50 -18.94 -3.90
C ILE A 115 -14.87 -18.31 -3.58
N GLY A 116 -15.62 -19.00 -2.72
CA GLY A 116 -16.82 -18.45 -2.09
C GLY A 116 -16.45 -17.39 -1.05
N GLY A 117 -17.37 -16.46 -0.80
CA GLY A 117 -17.19 -15.47 0.26
C GLY A 117 -17.05 -16.10 1.64
N VAL A 118 -16.34 -15.42 2.54
CA VAL A 118 -16.22 -15.74 3.96
C VAL A 118 -16.90 -14.62 4.73
N THR A 119 -17.84 -14.97 5.61
CA THR A 119 -18.34 -14.04 6.62
C THR A 119 -18.30 -14.75 7.96
N VAL A 120 -17.47 -14.25 8.87
CA VAL A 120 -17.41 -14.70 10.27
C VAL A 120 -17.52 -13.47 11.15
N ASP A 121 -18.63 -13.34 11.86
CA ASP A 121 -18.80 -12.33 12.89
C ASP A 121 -18.96 -13.02 14.25
N GLY A 122 -18.20 -12.60 15.25
CA GLY A 122 -18.10 -13.40 16.46
C GLY A 122 -17.15 -12.88 17.52
N THR A 123 -16.91 -13.74 18.50
CA THR A 123 -15.98 -13.46 19.60
C THR A 123 -14.55 -13.84 19.21
N THR A 124 -13.57 -13.09 19.71
CA THR A 124 -12.16 -13.35 19.45
C THR A 124 -11.50 -14.12 20.58
N SER A 125 -10.57 -15.00 20.23
CA SER A 125 -9.67 -15.64 21.19
C SER A 125 -8.22 -15.59 20.71
N ASP A 126 -7.30 -15.88 21.62
CA ASP A 126 -5.88 -16.13 21.32
C ASP A 126 -5.17 -14.99 20.59
N VAL A 127 -5.56 -13.74 20.86
CA VAL A 127 -4.91 -12.55 20.26
C VAL A 127 -3.46 -12.47 20.72
N LYS A 128 -2.55 -12.73 19.78
CA LYS A 128 -1.09 -12.72 19.96
C LYS A 128 -0.50 -11.67 19.04
N VAL A 129 0.23 -10.73 19.64
CA VAL A 129 0.93 -9.67 18.92
C VAL A 129 2.43 -9.86 19.13
N THR A 130 3.20 -9.88 18.04
CA THR A 130 4.67 -9.91 18.07
C THR A 130 5.24 -8.88 17.13
N THR A 131 6.45 -8.41 17.40
CA THR A 131 7.18 -7.49 16.53
C THR A 131 8.53 -8.10 16.21
N ASP A 132 8.89 -8.17 14.94
CA ASP A 132 10.18 -8.69 14.51
C ASP A 132 11.29 -7.64 14.63
N LYS A 133 12.55 -8.05 14.38
CA LYS A 133 13.71 -7.15 14.43
C LYS A 133 13.72 -6.06 13.36
N ARG A 134 12.90 -6.19 12.32
CA ARG A 134 12.73 -5.21 11.23
C ARG A 134 11.58 -4.23 11.51
N GLY A 135 10.86 -4.42 12.61
CA GLY A 135 9.69 -3.62 12.99
C GLY A 135 8.39 -4.09 12.37
N ASN A 136 8.34 -5.23 11.67
CA ASN A 136 7.05 -5.74 11.19
C ASN A 136 6.25 -6.27 12.39
N VAL A 137 4.96 -5.95 12.44
CA VAL A 137 4.07 -6.38 13.52
C VAL A 137 3.17 -7.50 13.02
N ASN A 138 3.22 -8.64 13.72
CA ASN A 138 2.34 -9.78 13.43
C ASN A 138 1.24 -9.85 14.49
N CYS A 139 -0.01 -9.91 14.06
CA CYS A 139 -1.18 -10.06 14.93
C CYS A 139 -1.98 -11.29 14.50
N ASN A 140 -2.03 -12.29 15.37
CA ASN A 140 -2.72 -13.55 15.12
C ASN A 140 -3.85 -13.72 16.12
N PHE A 141 -5.02 -14.16 15.66
CA PHE A 141 -6.16 -14.44 16.52
C PHE A 141 -7.15 -15.39 15.85
N SER A 142 -8.05 -15.94 16.64
CA SER A 142 -9.19 -16.70 16.13
C SER A 142 -10.47 -15.89 16.29
N VAL A 143 -11.41 -16.07 15.36
CA VAL A 143 -12.77 -15.54 15.46
C VAL A 143 -13.77 -16.69 15.43
N GLN A 144 -14.69 -16.72 16.39
CA GLN A 144 -15.72 -17.75 16.54
C GLN A 144 -17.11 -17.14 16.38
N GLY A 145 -17.76 -17.44 15.26
CA GLY A 145 -19.17 -17.14 15.00
C GLY A 145 -20.09 -18.33 15.29
N ILE A 146 -21.35 -18.24 14.86
CA ILE A 146 -22.35 -19.31 15.02
C ILE A 146 -22.12 -20.39 13.96
N GLY A 147 -21.59 -21.54 14.35
CA GLY A 147 -21.34 -22.68 13.46
C GLY A 147 -20.16 -22.52 12.50
N ILE A 148 -19.42 -21.40 12.59
CA ILE A 148 -18.33 -21.03 11.68
C ILE A 148 -17.21 -20.33 12.47
N SER A 149 -15.95 -20.57 12.10
CA SER A 149 -14.80 -19.88 12.67
C SER A 149 -13.68 -19.67 11.64
N ALA A 150 -12.76 -18.76 11.96
CA ALA A 150 -11.56 -18.53 11.16
C ALA A 150 -10.36 -18.20 12.06
N GLN A 151 -9.19 -18.67 11.65
CA GLN A 151 -7.91 -18.17 12.16
C GLN A 151 -7.44 -17.04 11.24
N VAL A 152 -6.95 -15.96 11.86
CA VAL A 152 -6.54 -14.74 11.19
C VAL A 152 -5.08 -14.48 11.52
N PHE A 153 -4.27 -14.23 10.49
CA PHE A 153 -2.84 -13.92 10.61
C PHE A 153 -2.57 -12.63 9.85
N ILE A 154 -2.29 -11.55 10.58
CA ILE A 154 -2.01 -10.23 10.02
C ILE A 154 -0.52 -9.96 10.15
N THR A 155 0.09 -9.43 9.08
CA THR A 155 1.43 -8.84 9.09
C THR A 155 1.35 -7.40 8.61
N LEU A 156 1.63 -6.47 9.51
CA LEU A 156 1.81 -5.05 9.23
C LEU A 156 3.28 -4.79 8.90
N THR A 157 3.55 -4.26 7.71
CA THR A 157 4.91 -3.96 7.25
C THR A 157 5.42 -2.67 7.88
N ASN A 158 6.69 -2.64 8.30
CA ASN A 158 7.28 -1.41 8.82
C ASN A 158 7.36 -0.31 7.73
N GLY A 159 7.14 0.94 8.15
CA GLY A 159 7.27 2.11 7.28
C GLY A 159 6.00 2.47 6.50
N GLY A 160 4.83 1.97 6.91
CA GLY A 160 3.51 2.35 6.40
C GLY A 160 2.39 1.61 7.14
N ASN A 161 1.14 1.83 6.77
CA ASN A 161 0.01 1.06 7.33
C ASN A 161 -0.46 -0.09 6.42
N ASN A 162 0.30 -0.40 5.37
CA ASN A 162 0.00 -1.53 4.51
C ASN A 162 0.21 -2.85 5.27
N ALA A 163 -0.81 -3.70 5.24
CA ALA A 163 -0.85 -4.98 5.91
C ALA A 163 -1.36 -6.07 4.99
N THR A 164 -0.80 -7.26 5.17
CA THR A 164 -1.32 -8.49 4.56
C THR A 164 -2.06 -9.30 5.63
N VAL A 165 -3.21 -9.87 5.28
CA VAL A 165 -3.94 -10.80 6.15
C VAL A 165 -4.16 -12.12 5.45
N THR A 166 -3.88 -13.19 6.17
CA THR A 166 -4.21 -14.56 5.78
C THR A 166 -5.33 -15.07 6.68
N ILE A 167 -6.40 -15.58 6.06
CA ILE A 167 -7.60 -16.06 6.73
C ILE A 167 -7.74 -17.54 6.43
N ASN A 168 -7.81 -18.34 7.48
CA ASN A 168 -8.02 -19.78 7.41
C ASN A 168 -9.37 -20.16 8.05
N PRO A 169 -10.45 -20.27 7.26
CA PRO A 169 -11.76 -20.67 7.76
C PRO A 169 -11.82 -22.16 8.12
N ASN A 170 -12.73 -22.55 9.03
CA ASN A 170 -12.88 -23.95 9.46
C ASN A 170 -13.82 -24.80 8.58
N PHE A 171 -14.51 -24.20 7.61
CA PHE A 171 -15.55 -24.85 6.80
C PHE A 171 -15.09 -25.22 5.39
N ASN A 172 -13.86 -24.84 5.00
CA ASN A 172 -13.20 -25.32 3.80
C ASN A 172 -11.67 -25.31 3.97
N SER A 173 -10.94 -25.93 3.06
CA SER A 173 -9.47 -25.96 3.08
C SER A 173 -8.81 -24.79 2.32
N ASN A 174 -9.59 -23.82 1.86
CA ASN A 174 -9.08 -22.68 1.11
C ASN A 174 -8.68 -21.56 2.06
N THR A 175 -7.40 -21.22 2.03
CA THR A 175 -6.87 -20.01 2.65
C THR A 175 -7.10 -18.80 1.75
N LEU A 176 -7.52 -17.67 2.33
CA LEU A 176 -7.66 -16.39 1.64
C LEU A 176 -6.54 -15.46 2.10
N THR A 177 -5.84 -14.83 1.17
CA THR A 177 -4.87 -13.78 1.50
C THR A 177 -5.33 -12.47 0.91
N LEU A 178 -5.39 -11.41 1.71
CA LEU A 178 -5.73 -10.06 1.28
C LEU A 178 -4.61 -9.09 1.63
N SER A 179 -4.54 -7.99 0.88
CA SER A 179 -3.67 -6.85 1.17
C SER A 179 -4.51 -5.57 1.19
N GLY A 180 -4.08 -4.62 2.00
CA GLY A 180 -4.70 -3.31 2.10
C GLY A 180 -4.15 -2.53 3.28
N ASN A 181 -4.93 -1.60 3.82
CA ASN A 181 -4.47 -0.68 4.86
C ASN A 181 -5.09 -1.05 6.22
N LEU A 182 -4.26 -1.08 7.26
CA LEU A 182 -4.71 -1.26 8.63
C LEU A 182 -4.85 0.09 9.30
N VAL A 183 -6.06 0.41 9.74
CA VAL A 183 -6.41 1.70 10.33
C VAL A 183 -7.09 1.53 11.68
N PRO A 184 -6.95 2.50 12.61
CA PRO A 184 -7.76 2.54 13.83
C PRO A 184 -9.26 2.59 13.50
N LEU A 185 -10.11 2.05 14.38
CA LEU A 185 -11.57 2.06 14.18
C LEU A 185 -12.13 3.46 13.89
N SER A 186 -11.61 4.50 14.55
CA SER A 186 -12.04 5.89 14.38
C SER A 186 -11.77 6.47 12.99
N GLN A 187 -10.83 5.88 12.25
CA GLN A 187 -10.47 6.31 10.89
C GLN A 187 -11.12 5.44 9.81
N SER A 188 -11.62 4.25 10.16
CA SER A 188 -12.20 3.31 9.20
C SER A 188 -13.57 3.77 8.69
N ASP A 189 -13.71 3.88 7.37
CA ASP A 189 -14.99 4.15 6.73
C ASP A 189 -15.92 2.92 6.78
N VAL A 190 -15.33 1.71 6.79
CA VAL A 190 -16.07 0.46 7.00
C VAL A 190 -16.73 0.42 8.39
N PHE A 191 -16.00 0.86 9.42
CA PHE A 191 -16.53 0.91 10.79
C PHE A 191 -17.60 2.00 10.93
N LYS A 192 -17.30 3.24 10.54
CA LYS A 192 -18.22 4.38 10.64
C LYS A 192 -19.49 4.22 9.81
N GLY A 193 -19.43 3.48 8.70
CA GLY A 193 -20.55 3.23 7.81
C GLY A 193 -21.57 2.19 8.31
N ARG A 194 -21.35 1.58 9.49
CA ARG A 194 -22.20 0.52 10.05
C ARG A 194 -22.47 0.76 11.53
N SER A 195 -23.62 0.29 12.02
CA SER A 195 -23.89 0.19 13.46
C SER A 195 -23.41 -1.16 13.96
N TRP A 196 -22.48 -1.16 14.92
CA TRP A 196 -21.84 -2.35 15.49
C TRP A 196 -22.26 -2.58 16.94
#